data_AF-A0A7X6VLA8-F1
#
_entry.id   AF-A0A7X6VLA8-F1
#
_cell.length_a   1.000
_cell.length_b   1.000
_cell.length_c   1.000
_cell.angle_alpha   90.00
_cell.angle_beta   90.00
_cell.angle_gamma   90.00
#
_symmetry.space_group_name_H-M   'P 1'
#
loop_
_entity.id
_entity.type
_entity.pdbx_description
1 polymer ?
#
loop_
_entity_poly.entity_id
_entity_poly.type
_entity_poly.pdbx_seq_one_letter_code
_entity_poly.pdbx_strand_id
1 'polypeptide(L)'
;MSFLRIKVPASSANLGSGFDTVGLALSLYNFFDVLKILPAGQYDLEIIGEGAGDEGVARRNGVIASYEKACRSWGMEPPGLCLRTLNAIPMKRGLGSSSSAIVGGVAIANELRNEPFSREELLPLMVSMEGHPDNVVPCCLGGMVVSCWDGENLKFVRMPPLPPDICAVVAVPAVELSTEEARRALPDQVPLKDAVYNLSRAALLAASWATGNWDNLPWAMDDRLHQPFRARLFPGGEAILEEVRAIEQCSGVAISGSGPSVLAFARSEVPEMAELMCSIFSRFGLRSRFFVLSEDAGGMTVLREKEKKERVIPLNIELESSAQCVVEEVISDRRIAKVAVLGVPDIPGVAARLFSALSAEKVGVEMIVQSVMRGQTNDIAFIVKGSLLGIAMDICRQFALEIKAQGVTFDTEIAKVALAGKSFGGCPSIPSRMFSVLAEENINIDMIAAADTVIACIVPAAEMEKATAALSAAFLS
;
A
#
# COMPACT_ATOMS: atom_id res chain seq x y z
N MET A 1 -5.72 -20.84 -1.32
CA MET A 1 -4.65 -20.63 -0.32
C MET A 1 -3.32 -20.69 -1.06
N SER A 2 -2.37 -19.81 -0.73
CA SER A 2 -1.04 -19.76 -1.35
C SER A 2 -0.07 -20.63 -0.55
N PHE A 3 0.68 -21.53 -1.18
CA PHE A 3 1.67 -22.33 -0.45
C PHE A 3 2.94 -21.53 -0.12
N LEU A 4 3.19 -20.45 -0.88
CA LEU A 4 4.31 -19.53 -0.71
C LEU A 4 3.83 -18.09 -0.87
N ARG A 5 4.15 -17.23 0.10
CA ARG A 5 3.93 -15.79 0.05
C ARG A 5 5.23 -15.05 0.32
N ILE A 6 5.62 -14.16 -0.58
CA ILE A 6 6.72 -13.22 -0.36
C ILE A 6 6.13 -11.86 0.00
N LYS A 7 6.47 -11.34 1.18
CA LYS A 7 6.16 -9.98 1.62
C LYS A 7 7.40 -9.11 1.37
N VAL A 8 7.27 -8.03 0.62
CA VAL A 8 8.41 -7.13 0.32
C VAL A 8 8.04 -5.68 0.67
N PRO A 9 8.83 -4.98 1.51
CA PRO A 9 8.59 -3.59 1.84
C PRO A 9 8.88 -2.66 0.66
N ALA A 10 8.27 -1.47 0.71
CA ALA A 10 8.69 -0.30 -0.04
C ALA A 10 10.07 0.15 0.43
N SER A 11 10.71 0.96 -0.40
CA SER A 11 11.94 1.64 0.00
C SER A 11 11.93 3.08 -0.47
N SER A 12 12.64 3.92 0.27
CA SER A 12 13.00 5.26 -0.14
C SER A 12 14.51 5.35 -0.25
N ALA A 13 14.99 5.54 -1.47
CA ALA A 13 16.40 5.75 -1.78
C ALA A 13 16.84 7.21 -1.63
N ASN A 14 18.15 7.39 -1.70
CA ASN A 14 18.92 8.65 -1.66
C ASN A 14 18.89 9.37 -0.31
N LEU A 15 17.70 9.58 0.25
CA LEU A 15 17.48 10.33 1.49
C LEU A 15 18.27 11.64 1.51
N GLY A 16 18.22 12.38 0.40
CA GLY A 16 19.01 13.59 0.21
C GLY A 16 20.38 13.29 -0.37
N SER A 17 21.44 13.59 0.38
CA SER A 17 22.83 13.53 -0.07
C SER A 17 23.34 12.12 -0.43
N GLY A 18 22.66 11.07 0.01
CA GLY A 18 23.05 9.68 -0.17
C GLY A 18 22.72 9.08 -1.54
N PHE A 19 22.93 9.85 -2.60
CA PHE A 19 22.57 9.48 -3.98
C PHE A 19 23.17 8.12 -4.42
N ASP A 20 22.31 7.20 -4.89
CA ASP A 20 22.63 5.83 -5.33
C ASP A 20 23.34 4.94 -4.28
N THR A 21 23.46 5.40 -3.02
CA THR A 21 24.18 4.69 -1.94
C THR A 21 23.30 4.37 -0.74
N VAL A 22 22.39 5.26 -0.37
CA VAL A 22 21.62 5.18 0.86
C VAL A 22 20.18 4.82 0.53
N GLY A 23 19.59 3.91 1.29
CA GLY A 23 18.13 3.79 1.30
C GLY A 23 17.56 3.13 2.54
N LEU A 24 16.25 3.30 2.70
CA LEU A 24 15.49 2.92 3.87
C LEU A 24 14.29 2.08 3.46
N ALA A 25 14.11 0.93 4.10
CA ALA A 25 12.90 0.13 3.97
C ALA A 25 11.75 0.74 4.77
N LEU A 26 10.55 0.78 4.19
CA LEU A 26 9.36 1.43 4.76
C LEU A 26 8.22 0.43 4.95
N SER A 27 7.37 0.67 5.95
CA SER A 27 6.27 -0.19 6.37
C SER A 27 5.05 -0.19 5.42
N LEU A 28 5.27 -0.16 4.11
CA LEU A 28 4.29 -0.33 3.05
C LEU A 28 4.70 -1.52 2.19
N TYR A 29 3.80 -2.41 1.80
CA TYR A 29 4.20 -3.73 1.30
C TYR A 29 3.53 -4.12 0.00
N ASN A 30 4.29 -4.81 -0.84
CA ASN A 30 3.72 -5.69 -1.85
C ASN A 30 3.76 -7.14 -1.35
N PHE A 31 2.81 -7.95 -1.80
CA PHE A 31 2.77 -9.38 -1.55
C PHE A 31 2.72 -10.16 -2.86
N PHE A 32 3.52 -11.22 -2.94
CA PHE A 32 3.59 -12.11 -4.10
C PHE A 32 3.27 -13.53 -3.66
N ASP A 33 2.07 -13.98 -4.01
CA ASP A 33 1.49 -15.24 -3.60
C ASP A 33 1.58 -16.25 -4.73
N VAL A 34 2.44 -17.26 -4.57
CA VAL A 34 2.47 -18.40 -5.48
C VAL A 34 1.37 -19.36 -5.05
N LEU A 35 0.35 -19.47 -5.88
CA LEU A 35 -0.81 -20.31 -5.64
C LEU A 35 -0.55 -21.75 -6.11
N LYS A 36 0.10 -21.90 -7.26
CA LYS A 36 0.42 -23.20 -7.88
C LYS A 36 1.67 -23.10 -8.75
N ILE A 37 2.40 -24.20 -8.84
CA ILE A 37 3.42 -24.41 -9.88
C ILE A 37 2.73 -24.97 -11.12
N LEU A 38 3.08 -24.40 -12.28
CA LEU A 38 2.58 -24.76 -13.60
C LEU A 38 3.74 -25.30 -14.47
N PRO A 39 3.44 -25.92 -15.62
CA PRO A 39 4.46 -26.26 -16.61
C PRO A 39 5.28 -25.03 -17.05
N ALA A 40 6.55 -25.24 -17.38
CA ALA A 40 7.46 -24.17 -17.81
C ALA A 40 6.86 -23.31 -18.93
N GLY A 41 7.01 -21.99 -18.81
CA GLY A 41 6.48 -21.01 -19.77
C GLY A 41 4.99 -20.68 -19.63
N GLN A 42 4.27 -21.28 -18.67
CA GLN A 42 2.87 -20.94 -18.39
C GLN A 42 2.75 -20.03 -17.16
N TYR A 43 2.16 -18.85 -17.35
CA TYR A 43 1.91 -17.92 -16.25
C TYR A 43 0.45 -17.53 -16.20
N ASP A 44 -0.15 -17.67 -15.02
CA ASP A 44 -1.49 -17.19 -14.70
C ASP A 44 -1.34 -16.10 -13.63
N LEU A 45 -1.75 -14.86 -13.96
CA LEU A 45 -1.44 -13.67 -13.18
C LEU A 45 -2.72 -12.99 -12.69
N GLU A 46 -2.84 -12.83 -11.38
CA GLU A 46 -3.87 -12.02 -10.74
C GLU A 46 -3.22 -10.80 -10.08
N ILE A 47 -3.49 -9.60 -10.61
CA ILE A 47 -2.92 -8.34 -10.10
C ILE A 47 -4.01 -7.56 -9.36
N ILE A 48 -3.78 -7.28 -8.08
CA ILE A 48 -4.69 -6.52 -7.22
C ILE A 48 -3.96 -5.26 -6.72
N GLY A 49 -4.61 -4.10 -6.83
CA GLY A 49 -4.04 -2.81 -6.41
C GLY A 49 -3.38 -2.06 -7.56
N GLU A 50 -2.17 -1.54 -7.34
CA GLU A 50 -1.43 -0.78 -8.35
C GLU A 50 -1.12 -1.64 -9.58
N GLY A 51 -1.46 -1.13 -10.77
CA GLY A 51 -1.33 -1.84 -12.05
C GLY A 51 -2.46 -2.84 -12.36
N ALA A 52 -3.48 -2.95 -11.51
CA ALA A 52 -4.65 -3.80 -11.80
C ALA A 52 -5.41 -3.29 -13.04
N GLY A 53 -5.76 -4.20 -13.96
CA GLY A 53 -6.45 -3.87 -15.22
C GLY A 53 -5.54 -3.34 -16.34
N ASP A 54 -4.25 -3.15 -16.11
CA ASP A 54 -3.28 -2.75 -17.15
C ASP A 54 -2.69 -3.98 -17.86
N GLU A 55 -3.15 -4.25 -19.08
CA GLU A 55 -2.64 -5.36 -19.90
C GLU A 55 -1.13 -5.26 -20.20
N GLY A 56 -0.58 -4.04 -20.25
CA GLY A 56 0.85 -3.81 -20.48
C GLY A 56 1.69 -4.28 -19.29
N VAL A 57 1.22 -4.02 -18.07
CA VAL A 57 1.82 -4.50 -16.83
C VAL A 57 1.70 -6.02 -16.72
N ALA A 58 0.57 -6.61 -17.11
CA ALA A 58 0.40 -8.05 -17.13
C ALA A 58 1.34 -8.73 -18.14
N ARG A 59 1.48 -8.19 -19.36
CA ARG A 59 2.37 -8.75 -20.41
C ARG A 59 3.86 -8.61 -20.08
N ARG A 60 4.25 -7.57 -19.34
CA ARG A 60 5.64 -7.30 -18.94
C ARG A 60 5.76 -7.19 -17.42
N ASN A 61 5.31 -8.22 -16.73
CA ASN A 61 5.33 -8.25 -15.27
C ASN A 61 6.77 -8.35 -14.75
N GLY A 62 7.23 -7.33 -14.02
CA GLY A 62 8.59 -7.25 -13.48
C GLY A 62 8.94 -8.38 -12.50
N VAL A 63 7.96 -8.95 -11.80
CA VAL A 63 8.16 -10.09 -10.89
C VAL A 63 8.52 -11.32 -11.70
N ILE A 64 7.74 -11.63 -12.74
CA ILE A 64 8.01 -12.79 -13.63
C ILE A 64 9.34 -12.62 -14.35
N ALA A 65 9.62 -11.45 -14.90
CA ALA A 65 10.89 -11.20 -15.58
C ALA A 65 12.10 -11.41 -14.66
N SER A 66 12.02 -10.94 -13.42
CA SER A 66 13.08 -11.10 -12.41
C SER A 66 13.21 -12.55 -11.94
N TYR A 67 12.09 -13.23 -11.73
CA TYR A 67 12.01 -14.65 -11.43
C TYR A 67 12.69 -15.50 -12.51
N GLU A 68 12.32 -15.31 -13.77
CA GLU A 68 12.91 -16.06 -14.88
C GLU A 68 14.40 -15.81 -15.02
N LYS A 69 14.83 -14.55 -14.89
CA LYS A 69 16.24 -14.18 -14.96
C LYS A 69 17.03 -14.84 -13.84
N ALA A 70 16.46 -14.91 -12.62
CA ALA A 70 17.08 -15.60 -11.49
C ALA A 70 17.21 -17.11 -11.72
N CYS A 71 16.12 -17.79 -12.11
CA CYS A 71 16.15 -19.22 -12.46
C CYS A 71 17.23 -19.52 -13.50
N ARG A 72 17.24 -18.78 -14.62
CA ARG A 72 18.21 -18.96 -15.70
C ARG A 72 19.65 -18.74 -15.22
N SER A 73 19.88 -17.71 -14.38
CA SER A 73 21.22 -17.42 -13.83
C SER A 73 21.76 -18.53 -12.92
N TRP A 74 20.86 -19.34 -12.35
CA TRP A 74 21.21 -20.48 -11.50
C TRP A 74 21.09 -21.83 -12.20
N GLY A 75 20.96 -21.83 -13.54
CA GLY A 75 20.87 -23.05 -14.35
C GLY A 75 19.55 -23.82 -14.19
N MET A 76 18.50 -23.16 -13.70
CA MET A 76 17.16 -23.73 -13.55
C MET A 76 16.28 -23.31 -14.73
N GLU A 77 15.59 -24.28 -15.34
CA GLU A 77 14.45 -23.97 -16.23
C GLU A 77 13.30 -23.43 -15.36
N PRO A 78 12.80 -22.20 -15.59
CA PRO A 78 11.78 -21.61 -14.72
C PRO A 78 10.45 -22.37 -14.86
N PRO A 79 9.93 -22.98 -13.77
CA PRO A 79 8.56 -23.45 -13.77
C PRO A 79 7.56 -22.33 -14.08
N GLY A 80 6.41 -22.70 -14.63
CA GLY A 80 5.31 -21.77 -14.72
C GLY A 80 4.72 -21.47 -13.33
N LEU A 81 4.04 -20.34 -13.19
CA LEU A 81 3.46 -19.90 -11.91
C LEU A 81 2.02 -19.45 -12.08
N CYS A 82 1.14 -19.90 -11.19
CA CYS A 82 -0.10 -19.21 -10.87
C CYS A 82 0.21 -18.24 -9.73
N LEU A 83 0.32 -16.95 -10.05
CA LEU A 83 0.84 -15.91 -9.18
C LEU A 83 -0.22 -14.83 -8.95
N ARG A 84 -0.49 -14.54 -7.68
CA ARG A 84 -1.28 -13.37 -7.27
C ARG A 84 -0.36 -12.31 -6.69
N THR A 85 -0.45 -11.08 -7.19
CA THR A 85 0.32 -9.94 -6.71
C THR A 85 -0.60 -8.91 -6.06
N LEU A 86 -0.36 -8.60 -4.78
CA LEU A 86 -1.05 -7.52 -4.05
C LEU A 86 -0.12 -6.31 -4.00
N ASN A 87 -0.38 -5.31 -4.83
CA ASN A 87 0.51 -4.18 -5.02
C ASN A 87 -0.04 -2.93 -4.30
N ALA A 88 0.47 -2.62 -3.11
CA ALA A 88 0.12 -1.39 -2.39
C ALA A 88 1.14 -0.26 -2.62
N ILE A 89 2.35 -0.60 -3.07
CA ILE A 89 3.43 0.37 -3.29
C ILE A 89 3.19 1.14 -4.60
N PRO A 90 3.01 2.48 -4.54
CA PRO A 90 2.68 3.28 -5.72
C PRO A 90 3.68 3.13 -6.86
N MET A 91 3.20 2.80 -8.07
CA MET A 91 4.06 2.57 -9.23
C MET A 91 4.59 3.88 -9.81
N LYS A 92 5.89 3.90 -10.16
CA LYS A 92 6.60 5.07 -10.72
C LYS A 92 6.43 6.35 -9.88
N ARG A 93 6.42 6.18 -8.55
CA ARG A 93 6.37 7.30 -7.59
C ARG A 93 7.60 7.47 -6.71
N GLY A 94 8.65 6.68 -6.90
CA GLY A 94 9.88 6.79 -6.11
C GLY A 94 9.92 5.95 -4.82
N LEU A 95 8.95 5.06 -4.59
CA LEU A 95 8.85 4.20 -3.39
C LEU A 95 9.35 2.76 -3.59
N GLY A 96 10.25 2.54 -4.54
CA GLY A 96 10.89 1.22 -4.74
C GLY A 96 9.97 0.12 -5.28
N SER A 97 8.91 0.46 -6.03
CA SER A 97 7.98 -0.55 -6.59
C SER A 97 8.67 -1.52 -7.58
N SER A 98 9.61 -1.02 -8.42
CA SER A 98 10.45 -1.85 -9.31
C SER A 98 11.34 -2.80 -8.52
N SER A 99 12.05 -2.26 -7.53
CA SER A 99 12.95 -3.00 -6.65
C SER A 99 12.19 -4.07 -5.86
N SER A 100 10.98 -3.76 -5.40
CA SER A 100 10.07 -4.71 -4.75
C SER A 100 9.74 -5.89 -5.66
N ALA A 101 9.47 -5.64 -6.94
CA ALA A 101 9.20 -6.69 -7.92
C ALA A 101 10.43 -7.57 -8.21
N ILE A 102 11.62 -6.97 -8.30
CA ILE A 102 12.89 -7.71 -8.44
C ILE A 102 13.14 -8.60 -7.22
N VAL A 103 13.07 -8.02 -6.02
CA VAL A 103 13.26 -8.75 -4.77
C VAL A 103 12.24 -9.89 -4.66
N GLY A 104 10.97 -9.64 -4.98
CA GLY A 104 9.91 -10.64 -5.01
C GLY A 104 10.19 -11.79 -5.99
N GLY A 105 10.54 -11.48 -7.24
CA GLY A 105 10.80 -12.48 -8.27
C GLY A 105 12.02 -13.36 -7.96
N VAL A 106 13.11 -12.72 -7.54
CA VAL A 106 14.34 -13.44 -7.13
C VAL A 106 14.08 -14.30 -5.90
N ALA A 107 13.29 -13.82 -4.94
CA ALA A 107 12.92 -14.60 -3.76
C ALA A 107 12.09 -15.83 -4.12
N ILE A 108 11.09 -15.68 -5.00
CA ILE A 108 10.29 -16.82 -5.50
C ILE A 108 11.22 -17.85 -6.14
N ALA A 109 12.13 -17.42 -7.02
CA ALA A 109 13.09 -18.32 -7.65
C ALA A 109 13.96 -19.04 -6.61
N ASN A 110 14.41 -18.31 -5.58
CA ASN A 110 15.25 -18.87 -4.51
C ASN A 110 14.53 -19.95 -3.71
N GLU A 111 13.24 -19.75 -3.45
CA GLU A 111 12.40 -20.68 -2.71
C GLU A 111 12.09 -21.97 -3.47
N LEU A 112 12.24 -21.98 -4.81
CA LEU A 112 12.11 -23.18 -5.64
C LEU A 112 13.42 -23.97 -5.77
N ARG A 113 14.51 -23.51 -5.16
CA ARG A 113 15.79 -24.23 -5.16
C ARG A 113 15.79 -25.34 -4.11
N ASN A 114 16.56 -26.38 -4.40
CA ASN A 114 16.90 -27.41 -3.39
C ASN A 114 17.74 -26.83 -2.25
N GLU A 115 18.67 -25.92 -2.60
CA GLU A 115 19.53 -25.21 -1.65
C GLU A 115 19.32 -23.69 -1.83
N PRO A 116 18.36 -23.10 -1.08
CA PRO A 116 18.12 -21.67 -1.11
C PRO A 116 19.34 -20.89 -0.57
N PHE A 117 19.68 -19.81 -1.26
CA PHE A 117 20.67 -18.86 -0.79
C PHE A 117 20.16 -18.04 0.40
N SER A 118 21.10 -17.55 1.21
CA SER A 118 20.85 -16.48 2.18
C SER A 118 20.45 -15.18 1.48
N ARG A 119 19.86 -14.23 2.21
CA ARG A 119 19.42 -12.95 1.64
C ARG A 119 20.58 -12.17 1.05
N GLU A 120 21.72 -12.18 1.72
CA GLU A 120 22.94 -11.50 1.33
C GLU A 120 23.52 -12.06 0.03
N GLU A 121 23.46 -13.38 -0.17
CA GLU A 121 23.90 -14.05 -1.39
C GLU A 121 22.99 -13.73 -2.60
N LEU A 122 21.74 -13.30 -2.37
CA LEU A 122 20.85 -12.86 -3.45
C LEU A 122 21.15 -11.45 -3.96
N LEU A 123 21.76 -10.60 -3.12
CA LEU A 123 21.92 -9.16 -3.41
C LEU A 123 22.70 -8.88 -4.69
N PRO A 124 23.84 -9.54 -5.01
CA PRO A 124 24.58 -9.23 -6.23
C PRO A 124 23.71 -9.38 -7.49
N LEU A 125 22.90 -10.44 -7.54
CA LEU A 125 21.96 -10.65 -8.62
C LEU A 125 20.89 -9.54 -8.64
N MET A 126 20.23 -9.28 -7.51
CA MET A 126 19.16 -8.27 -7.45
C MET A 126 19.66 -6.86 -7.83
N VAL A 127 20.84 -6.46 -7.34
CA VAL A 127 21.47 -5.17 -7.68
C VAL A 127 21.84 -5.12 -9.17
N SER A 128 22.36 -6.20 -9.75
CA SER A 128 22.63 -6.26 -11.19
C SER A 128 21.37 -6.14 -12.06
N MET A 129 20.19 -6.52 -11.54
CA MET A 129 18.92 -6.39 -12.27
C MET A 129 18.39 -4.96 -12.24
N GLU A 130 18.50 -4.27 -11.11
CA GLU A 130 18.03 -2.89 -10.95
C GLU A 130 19.03 -1.87 -11.53
N GLY A 131 20.33 -2.12 -11.38
CA GLY A 131 21.41 -1.21 -11.77
C GLY A 131 21.83 -0.21 -10.68
N HIS A 132 21.25 -0.29 -9.48
CA HIS A 132 21.69 0.47 -8.30
C HIS A 132 21.24 -0.23 -7.00
N PRO A 133 21.99 -0.08 -5.88
CA PRO A 133 21.74 -0.85 -4.66
C PRO A 133 20.75 -0.22 -3.69
N ASP A 134 20.59 1.10 -3.72
CA ASP A 134 19.90 1.93 -2.73
C ASP A 134 18.44 1.56 -2.43
N ASN A 135 17.69 0.98 -3.36
CA ASN A 135 16.32 0.52 -3.11
C ASN A 135 16.25 -0.99 -2.85
N VAL A 136 16.95 -1.77 -3.67
CA VAL A 136 16.90 -3.24 -3.66
C VAL A 136 17.46 -3.81 -2.36
N VAL A 137 18.60 -3.29 -1.90
CA VAL A 137 19.26 -3.77 -0.70
C VAL A 137 18.41 -3.56 0.55
N PRO A 138 17.87 -2.35 0.86
CA PRO A 138 16.95 -2.19 1.98
C PRO A 138 15.64 -2.96 1.78
N CYS A 139 15.09 -3.05 0.55
CA CYS A 139 13.92 -3.91 0.31
C CYS A 139 14.17 -5.38 0.72
N CYS A 140 15.39 -5.90 0.48
CA CYS A 140 15.75 -7.27 0.80
C CYS A 140 16.08 -7.47 2.30
N LEU A 141 16.94 -6.60 2.86
CA LEU A 141 17.52 -6.77 4.20
C LEU A 141 16.71 -6.10 5.31
N GLY A 142 15.94 -5.07 4.98
CA GLY A 142 15.27 -4.19 5.93
C GLY A 142 16.19 -3.12 6.50
N GLY A 143 15.55 -2.14 7.09
CA GLY A 143 16.13 -0.99 7.75
C GLY A 143 16.77 0.01 6.81
N MET A 144 17.58 0.89 7.40
CA MET A 144 18.46 1.79 6.67
C MET A 144 19.74 1.07 6.27
N VAL A 145 20.13 1.14 4.99
CA VAL A 145 21.35 0.54 4.49
C VAL A 145 22.17 1.55 3.69
N VAL A 146 23.47 1.60 3.96
CA VAL A 146 24.46 2.32 3.14
C VAL A 146 25.21 1.30 2.32
N SER A 147 25.22 1.49 1.00
CA SER A 147 25.73 0.53 0.03
C SER A 147 26.72 1.20 -0.94
N CYS A 148 27.73 0.45 -1.36
CA CYS A 148 28.70 0.82 -2.38
C CYS A 148 28.82 -0.33 -3.37
N TRP A 149 28.73 -0.01 -4.66
CA TRP A 149 28.75 -0.99 -5.74
C TRP A 149 29.58 -0.45 -6.90
N ASP A 150 30.53 -1.24 -7.39
CA ASP A 150 31.44 -0.88 -8.49
C ASP A 150 31.02 -1.51 -9.85
N GLY A 151 29.84 -2.14 -9.91
CA GLY A 151 29.37 -2.92 -11.06
C GLY A 151 29.54 -4.43 -10.87
N GLU A 152 30.43 -4.86 -9.97
CA GLU A 152 30.74 -6.27 -9.73
C GLU A 152 30.61 -6.63 -8.24
N ASN A 153 31.23 -5.85 -7.37
CA ASN A 153 31.34 -6.05 -5.93
C ASN A 153 30.39 -5.13 -5.18
N LEU A 154 29.52 -5.72 -4.36
CA LEU A 154 28.66 -4.99 -3.44
C LEU A 154 29.26 -5.01 -2.02
N LYS A 155 29.37 -3.84 -1.40
CA LYS A 155 29.64 -3.67 0.03
C LYS A 155 28.52 -2.87 0.65
N PHE A 156 28.06 -3.26 1.84
CA PHE A 156 26.98 -2.56 2.51
C PHE A 156 27.12 -2.63 4.03
N VAL A 157 26.48 -1.69 4.71
CA VAL A 157 26.35 -1.63 6.17
C VAL A 157 24.91 -1.30 6.49
N ARG A 158 24.26 -2.17 7.28
CA ARG A 158 22.95 -1.89 7.85
C ARG A 158 23.12 -1.01 9.09
N MET A 159 22.38 0.09 9.13
CA MET A 159 22.47 1.10 10.18
C MET A 159 21.53 0.79 11.35
N PRO A 160 21.74 1.41 12.53
CA PRO A 160 20.80 1.35 13.64
C PRO A 160 19.40 1.85 13.22
N PRO A 161 18.33 1.31 13.84
CA PRO A 161 16.97 1.72 13.52
C PRO A 161 16.72 3.17 13.94
N LEU A 162 15.75 3.81 13.28
CA LEU A 162 15.23 5.09 13.69
C LEU A 162 14.65 5.03 15.12
N PRO A 163 14.73 6.12 15.88
CA PRO A 163 14.00 6.28 17.13
C PRO A 163 12.50 6.07 16.93
N PRO A 164 11.78 5.44 17.89
CA PRO A 164 10.34 5.19 17.75
C PRO A 164 9.47 6.45 17.59
N ASP A 165 9.97 7.61 18.01
CA ASP A 165 9.33 8.91 17.84
C ASP A 165 9.54 9.51 16.45
N ILE A 166 10.53 9.06 15.67
CA ILE A 166 10.72 9.50 14.28
C ILE A 166 9.92 8.61 13.32
N CYS A 167 9.02 9.21 12.56
CA CYS A 167 8.31 8.56 11.45
C CYS A 167 8.64 9.19 10.09
N ALA A 168 8.39 8.45 9.02
CA ALA A 168 8.50 8.94 7.65
C ALA A 168 7.12 9.35 7.12
N VAL A 169 6.90 10.63 6.90
CA VAL A 169 5.74 11.16 6.19
C VAL A 169 6.08 11.24 4.71
N VAL A 170 5.35 10.50 3.90
CA VAL A 170 5.59 10.41 2.46
C VAL A 170 4.41 10.99 1.72
N ALA A 171 4.58 12.12 1.05
CA ALA A 171 3.58 12.68 0.14
C ALA A 171 3.80 12.14 -1.27
N VAL A 172 2.73 11.62 -1.86
CA VAL A 172 2.71 10.97 -3.17
C VAL A 172 1.79 11.75 -4.10
N PRO A 173 2.32 12.64 -4.95
CA PRO A 173 1.53 13.42 -5.88
C PRO A 173 1.01 12.53 -7.01
N ALA A 174 -0.14 12.89 -7.60
CA ALA A 174 -0.84 12.18 -8.66
C ALA A 174 -0.21 12.37 -10.07
N VAL A 175 1.12 12.48 -10.16
CA VAL A 175 1.93 12.46 -11.39
C VAL A 175 2.95 11.31 -11.38
N GLU A 176 3.19 10.68 -12.53
CA GLU A 176 4.21 9.64 -12.69
C GLU A 176 5.53 10.25 -13.14
N LEU A 177 6.64 9.70 -12.65
CA LEU A 177 7.97 10.01 -13.14
C LEU A 177 8.77 8.71 -13.22
N SER A 178 9.27 8.37 -14.41
CA SER A 178 10.09 7.18 -14.55
C SER A 178 11.51 7.41 -14.01
N THR A 179 12.14 6.34 -13.51
CA THR A 179 13.54 6.37 -13.04
C THR A 179 14.49 6.82 -14.16
N GLU A 180 14.19 6.45 -15.41
CA GLU A 180 15.00 6.82 -16.57
C GLU A 180 14.91 8.32 -16.87
N GLU A 181 13.72 8.91 -16.88
CA GLU A 181 13.53 10.36 -17.05
C GLU A 181 14.21 11.14 -15.93
N ALA A 182 14.08 10.68 -14.68
CA ALA A 182 14.73 11.29 -13.52
C ALA A 182 16.26 11.18 -13.54
N ARG A 183 16.82 10.15 -14.20
CA ARG A 183 18.27 10.03 -14.44
C ARG A 183 18.71 10.93 -15.60
N ARG A 184 17.95 10.99 -16.70
CA ARG A 184 18.23 11.85 -17.87
C ARG A 184 18.25 13.34 -17.56
N ALA A 185 17.57 13.77 -16.50
CA ALA A 185 17.55 15.15 -16.06
C ALA A 185 18.82 15.60 -15.32
N LEU A 186 19.71 14.68 -14.95
CA LEU A 186 20.93 14.98 -14.20
C LEU A 186 22.06 15.41 -15.14
N PRO A 187 22.90 16.39 -14.74
CA PRO A 187 24.04 16.79 -15.55
C PRO A 187 25.15 15.74 -15.52
N ASP A 188 25.88 15.59 -16.63
CA ASP A 188 27.04 14.69 -16.71
C ASP A 188 28.23 15.16 -15.85
N GLN A 189 28.30 16.46 -15.55
CA GLN A 189 29.35 17.07 -14.76
C GLN A 189 28.78 18.05 -13.74
N VAL A 190 29.36 18.05 -12.54
CA VAL A 190 29.02 18.99 -11.47
C VAL A 190 30.26 19.79 -11.06
N PRO A 191 30.09 21.05 -10.61
CA PRO A 191 31.20 21.81 -10.06
C PRO A 191 31.83 21.10 -8.86
N LEU A 192 33.17 21.16 -8.74
CA LEU A 192 33.90 20.55 -7.62
C LEU A 192 33.34 21.00 -6.26
N LYS A 193 32.92 22.26 -6.12
CA LYS A 193 32.30 22.79 -4.90
C LYS A 193 31.02 22.04 -4.50
N ASP A 194 30.23 21.58 -5.45
CA ASP A 194 28.96 20.89 -5.20
C ASP A 194 29.21 19.40 -4.95
N ALA A 195 30.20 18.81 -5.60
CA ALA A 195 30.70 17.48 -5.26
C ALA A 195 31.24 17.40 -3.83
N VAL A 196 32.10 18.35 -3.42
CA VAL A 196 32.64 18.45 -2.05
C VAL A 196 31.51 18.70 -1.04
N TYR A 197 30.55 19.57 -1.38
CA TYR A 197 29.38 19.80 -0.55
C TYR A 197 28.63 18.50 -0.30
N ASN A 198 28.27 17.77 -1.35
CA ASN A 198 27.49 16.54 -1.21
C ASN A 198 28.24 15.42 -0.49
N LEU A 199 29.54 15.28 -0.75
CA LEU A 199 30.41 14.35 -0.03
C LEU A 199 30.38 14.60 1.48
N SER A 200 30.47 15.87 1.88
CA SER A 200 30.39 16.25 3.30
C SER A 200 29.03 15.91 3.93
N ARG A 201 27.93 16.08 3.17
CA ARG A 201 26.57 15.80 3.65
C ARG A 201 26.31 14.30 3.76
N ALA A 202 26.73 13.51 2.77
CA ALA A 202 26.61 12.06 2.78
C ALA A 202 27.44 11.43 3.91
N ALA A 203 28.67 11.91 4.13
CA ALA A 203 29.49 11.47 5.25
C ALA A 203 28.84 11.79 6.61
N LEU A 204 28.28 13.01 6.75
CA LEU A 204 27.55 13.38 7.96
C LEU A 204 26.26 12.57 8.14
N LEU A 205 25.56 12.23 7.06
CA LEU A 205 24.33 11.43 7.08
C LEU A 205 24.62 10.04 7.64
N ALA A 206 25.61 9.35 7.06
CA ALA A 206 26.01 8.02 7.52
C ALA A 206 26.53 8.04 8.96
N ALA A 207 27.39 9.00 9.32
CA ALA A 207 27.93 9.12 10.67
C ALA A 207 26.84 9.42 11.70
N SER A 208 25.94 10.38 11.41
CA SER A 208 24.88 10.79 12.33
C SER A 208 23.88 9.67 12.56
N TRP A 209 23.54 8.89 11.53
CA TRP A 209 22.68 7.72 11.67
C TRP A 209 23.36 6.62 12.50
N ALA A 210 24.65 6.37 12.25
CA ALA A 210 25.42 5.36 12.99
C ALA A 210 25.56 5.69 14.48
N THR A 211 25.64 6.97 14.84
CA THR A 211 25.85 7.42 16.22
C THR A 211 24.58 7.93 16.91
N GLY A 212 23.44 7.96 16.23
CA GLY A 212 22.18 8.49 16.77
C GLY A 212 22.16 10.01 16.95
N ASN A 213 22.97 10.76 16.20
CA ASN A 213 23.00 12.23 16.24
C ASN A 213 21.96 12.83 15.28
N TRP A 214 20.68 12.58 15.57
CA TRP A 214 19.55 12.88 14.69
C TRP A 214 19.36 14.36 14.37
N ASP A 215 19.86 15.26 15.22
CA ASP A 215 19.75 16.72 15.02
C ASP A 215 20.57 17.22 13.81
N ASN A 216 21.50 16.40 13.32
CA ASN A 216 22.26 16.69 12.10
C ASN A 216 21.47 16.38 10.83
N LEU A 217 20.39 15.59 10.88
CA LEU A 217 19.67 15.12 9.69
C LEU A 217 19.19 16.26 8.77
N PRO A 218 18.67 17.41 9.26
CA PRO A 218 18.24 18.50 8.37
C PRO A 218 19.37 19.03 7.49
N TRP A 219 20.60 18.99 8.00
CA TRP A 219 21.81 19.40 7.29
C TRP A 219 22.39 18.25 6.45
N ALA A 220 22.38 17.04 6.99
CA ALA A 220 22.96 15.87 6.35
C ALA A 220 22.18 15.39 5.12
N MET A 221 20.88 15.66 5.07
CA MET A 221 20.01 15.33 3.92
C MET A 221 19.99 16.43 2.84
N ASP A 222 20.76 17.51 2.97
CA ASP A 222 20.93 18.49 1.89
C ASP A 222 21.65 17.87 0.69
N ASP A 223 21.13 18.13 -0.51
CA ASP A 223 21.70 17.60 -1.75
C ASP A 223 21.86 18.70 -2.80
N ARG A 224 22.94 18.57 -3.59
CA ARG A 224 23.19 19.42 -4.77
C ARG A 224 23.42 18.62 -6.05
N LEU A 225 23.36 17.29 -6.00
CA LEU A 225 23.66 16.44 -7.15
C LEU A 225 22.42 16.03 -7.92
N HIS A 226 21.28 15.80 -7.27
CA HIS A 226 20.10 15.26 -7.94
C HIS A 226 18.79 15.98 -7.62
N GLN A 227 18.55 16.38 -6.37
CA GLN A 227 17.29 17.00 -5.95
C GLN A 227 16.99 18.32 -6.67
N PRO A 228 17.95 19.26 -6.83
CA PRO A 228 17.67 20.52 -7.53
C PRO A 228 17.26 20.32 -8.99
N PHE A 229 17.71 19.23 -9.62
CA PHE A 229 17.37 18.89 -10.99
C PHE A 229 16.03 18.15 -11.07
N ARG A 230 15.83 17.16 -10.20
CA ARG A 230 14.61 16.32 -10.16
C ARG A 230 13.38 17.07 -9.66
N ALA A 231 13.55 18.00 -8.72
CA ALA A 231 12.46 18.81 -8.18
C ALA A 231 11.72 19.63 -9.26
N ARG A 232 12.38 19.92 -10.40
CA ARG A 232 11.79 20.65 -11.53
C ARG A 232 10.98 19.77 -12.48
N LEU A 233 11.03 18.45 -12.31
CA LEU A 233 10.33 17.49 -13.17
C LEU A 233 8.86 17.31 -12.80
N PHE A 234 8.43 17.83 -11.66
CA PHE A 234 7.05 17.73 -11.20
C PHE A 234 6.59 19.02 -10.51
N PRO A 235 5.32 19.45 -10.73
CA PRO A 235 4.78 20.64 -10.08
C PRO A 235 4.88 20.59 -8.55
N GLY A 236 5.38 21.67 -7.96
CA GLY A 236 5.55 21.81 -6.51
C GLY A 236 6.80 21.16 -5.91
N GLY A 237 7.65 20.51 -6.72
CA GLY A 237 8.83 19.80 -6.22
C GLY A 237 9.89 20.68 -5.54
N GLU A 238 10.16 21.89 -6.06
CA GLU A 238 11.07 22.83 -5.39
C GLU A 238 10.43 23.39 -4.11
N ALA A 239 9.16 23.80 -4.19
CA ALA A 239 8.42 24.39 -3.07
C ALA A 239 8.28 23.43 -1.88
N ILE A 240 7.99 22.14 -2.13
CA ILE A 240 7.84 21.17 -1.04
C ILE A 240 9.16 20.91 -0.31
N LEU A 241 10.30 20.88 -1.00
CA LEU A 241 11.61 20.71 -0.35
C LEU A 241 12.00 21.94 0.48
N GLU A 242 11.63 23.14 0.04
CA GLU A 242 11.93 24.39 0.75
C GLU A 242 11.00 24.60 1.95
N GLU A 243 9.69 24.52 1.74
CA GLU A 243 8.69 24.82 2.78
C GLU A 243 8.68 23.76 3.88
N VAL A 244 8.83 22.47 3.55
CA VAL A 244 8.86 21.40 4.56
C VAL A 244 10.12 21.50 5.43
N ARG A 245 11.26 21.84 4.81
CA ARG A 245 12.52 22.03 5.53
C ARG A 245 12.47 23.16 6.55
N ALA A 246 11.64 24.19 6.31
CA ALA A 246 11.53 25.35 7.18
C ALA A 246 10.72 25.06 8.47
N ILE A 247 10.12 23.88 8.58
CA ILE A 247 9.31 23.47 9.73
C ILE A 247 10.22 22.92 10.83
N GLU A 248 10.05 23.41 12.05
CA GLU A 248 10.85 23.01 13.21
C GLU A 248 10.78 21.50 13.49
N GLN A 249 9.60 20.90 13.29
CA GLN A 249 9.33 19.47 13.49
C GLN A 249 9.94 18.57 12.39
N CYS A 250 10.42 19.14 11.27
CA CYS A 250 11.04 18.38 10.18
C CYS A 250 12.50 18.04 10.53
N SER A 251 12.76 16.77 10.83
CA SER A 251 14.13 16.25 11.01
C SER A 251 14.88 16.09 9.69
N GLY A 252 14.22 16.14 8.55
CA GLY A 252 14.88 16.11 7.24
C GLY A 252 13.89 15.79 6.13
N VAL A 253 14.12 16.35 4.94
CA VAL A 253 13.22 16.19 3.78
C VAL A 253 14.02 15.87 2.53
N ALA A 254 13.52 14.93 1.74
CA ALA A 254 14.14 14.51 0.50
C ALA A 254 13.12 14.03 -0.53
N ILE A 255 13.49 14.10 -1.81
CA ILE A 255 12.80 13.35 -2.85
C ILE A 255 13.03 11.86 -2.59
N SER A 256 11.95 11.09 -2.51
CA SER A 256 12.02 9.64 -2.32
C SER A 256 12.48 8.98 -3.62
N GLY A 257 13.70 8.41 -3.62
CA GLY A 257 14.30 7.81 -4.82
C GLY A 257 14.40 8.79 -5.99
N SER A 258 13.80 8.44 -7.12
CA SER A 258 13.70 9.28 -8.33
C SER A 258 12.60 10.34 -8.29
N GLY A 259 11.71 10.29 -7.29
CA GLY A 259 10.51 11.10 -7.24
C GLY A 259 9.32 10.48 -8.01
N PRO A 260 8.16 11.18 -8.04
CA PRO A 260 7.92 12.51 -7.51
C PRO A 260 7.43 12.51 -6.06
N SER A 261 7.44 11.36 -5.37
CA SER A 261 7.14 11.36 -3.93
C SER A 261 8.23 12.07 -3.15
N VAL A 262 7.83 12.73 -2.07
CA VAL A 262 8.72 13.42 -1.14
C VAL A 262 8.52 12.83 0.24
N LEU A 263 9.64 12.48 0.89
CA LEU A 263 9.70 11.95 2.23
C LEU A 263 10.20 13.03 3.17
N ALA A 264 9.53 13.17 4.32
CA ALA A 264 9.97 13.98 5.44
C ALA A 264 10.03 13.13 6.72
N PHE A 265 11.10 13.23 7.48
CA PHE A 265 11.19 12.66 8.82
C PHE A 265 10.59 13.64 9.84
N ALA A 266 9.66 13.17 10.66
CA ALA A 266 8.98 13.99 11.68
C ALA A 266 8.94 13.28 13.04
N ARG A 267 9.17 14.03 14.12
CA ARG A 267 9.12 13.53 15.52
C ARG A 267 7.76 13.71 16.21
N SER A 268 6.99 14.70 15.78
CA SER A 268 5.68 15.09 16.32
C SER A 268 4.88 15.82 15.24
N GLU A 269 3.57 16.02 15.44
CA GLU A 269 2.71 16.78 14.50
C GLU A 269 2.70 16.18 13.07
N VAL A 270 2.66 14.84 13.03
CA VAL A 270 2.62 14.05 11.80
C VAL A 270 1.42 14.41 10.90
N PRO A 271 0.20 14.59 11.45
CA PRO A 271 -0.94 15.03 10.64
C PRO A 271 -0.72 16.40 9.99
N GLU A 272 -0.21 17.38 10.75
CA GLU A 272 0.06 18.73 10.25
C GLU A 272 1.11 18.73 9.14
N MET A 273 2.18 17.94 9.30
CA MET A 273 3.19 17.73 8.26
C MET A 273 2.56 17.12 6.98
N ALA A 274 1.75 16.08 7.13
CA ALA A 274 1.10 15.41 6.02
C ALA A 274 0.11 16.31 5.26
N GLU A 275 -0.71 17.06 6.00
CA GLU A 275 -1.64 18.06 5.45
C GLU A 275 -0.89 19.15 4.70
N LEU A 276 0.17 19.70 5.29
CA LEU A 276 0.98 20.71 4.63
C LEU A 276 1.59 20.16 3.34
N MET A 277 2.29 19.02 3.37
CA MET A 277 2.90 18.42 2.18
C MET A 277 1.87 18.21 1.06
N CYS A 278 0.66 17.77 1.38
CA CYS A 278 -0.43 17.61 0.40
C CYS A 278 -0.99 18.96 -0.09
N SER A 279 -1.11 19.95 0.80
CA SER A 279 -1.56 21.30 0.45
C SER A 279 -0.59 21.98 -0.52
N ILE A 280 0.72 21.75 -0.37
CA ILE A 280 1.76 22.27 -1.26
C ILE A 280 1.47 21.77 -2.67
N PHE A 281 1.36 20.45 -2.88
CA PHE A 281 1.01 19.89 -4.20
C PHE A 281 -0.31 20.43 -4.74
N SER A 282 -1.32 20.60 -3.88
CA SER A 282 -2.63 21.12 -4.26
C SER A 282 -2.55 22.57 -4.78
N ARG A 283 -1.71 23.43 -4.20
CA ARG A 283 -1.46 24.80 -4.71
C ARG A 283 -0.85 24.79 -6.12
N PHE A 284 -0.12 23.73 -6.48
CA PHE A 284 0.43 23.51 -7.81
C PHE A 284 -0.49 22.66 -8.72
N GLY A 285 -1.76 22.48 -8.34
CA GLY A 285 -2.77 21.81 -9.15
C GLY A 285 -2.66 20.28 -9.19
N LEU A 286 -1.86 19.68 -8.30
CA LEU A 286 -1.73 18.23 -8.19
C LEU A 286 -2.54 17.70 -7.00
N ARG A 287 -3.39 16.70 -7.27
CA ARG A 287 -3.89 15.84 -6.20
C ARG A 287 -2.73 15.05 -5.61
N SER A 288 -2.76 14.78 -4.32
CA SER A 288 -1.78 13.92 -3.66
C SER A 288 -2.45 13.09 -2.57
N ARG A 289 -1.81 11.99 -2.21
CA ARG A 289 -2.08 11.25 -0.97
C ARG A 289 -0.83 11.26 -0.12
N PHE A 290 -0.94 10.89 1.15
CA PHE A 290 0.22 10.68 2.00
C PHE A 290 0.20 9.30 2.66
N PHE A 291 1.37 8.88 3.12
CA PHE A 291 1.55 7.74 4.00
C PHE A 291 2.36 8.17 5.21
N VAL A 292 1.98 7.69 6.39
CA VAL A 292 2.82 7.73 7.58
C VAL A 292 3.39 6.34 7.75
N LEU A 293 4.69 6.22 7.54
CA LEU A 293 5.39 4.94 7.49
C LEU A 293 6.46 4.90 8.58
N SER A 294 6.65 3.73 9.16
CA SER A 294 7.81 3.44 10.00
C SER A 294 8.90 2.79 9.15
N GLU A 295 10.11 2.74 9.69
CA GLU A 295 11.16 1.85 9.19
C GLU A 295 10.66 0.39 9.26
N ASP A 296 10.89 -0.37 8.20
CA ASP A 296 10.73 -1.82 8.22
C ASP A 296 12.09 -2.49 8.48
N ALA A 297 12.32 -2.95 9.71
CA ALA A 297 13.60 -3.57 10.09
C ALA A 297 13.79 -5.01 9.55
N GLY A 298 12.76 -5.59 8.94
CA GLY A 298 12.69 -7.01 8.60
C GLY A 298 13.01 -7.33 7.15
N GLY A 299 12.84 -6.38 6.24
CA GLY A 299 13.04 -6.56 4.82
C GLY A 299 12.07 -7.57 4.21
N MET A 300 12.50 -8.15 3.10
CA MET A 300 11.80 -9.23 2.42
C MET A 300 11.57 -10.40 3.37
N THR A 301 10.33 -10.84 3.51
CA THR A 301 9.95 -11.97 4.36
C THR A 301 9.28 -13.06 3.53
N VAL A 302 9.75 -14.28 3.70
CA VAL A 302 9.14 -15.48 3.12
C VAL A 302 8.18 -16.08 4.14
N LEU A 303 6.92 -16.22 3.75
CA LEU A 303 5.88 -16.85 4.54
C LEU A 303 5.47 -18.14 3.83
N ARG A 304 5.77 -19.28 4.46
CA ARG A 304 5.31 -20.59 4.03
C ARG A 304 4.11 -20.98 4.89
N GLU A 305 3.10 -21.58 4.28
CA GLU A 305 2.13 -22.31 5.10
C GLU A 305 2.88 -23.47 5.77
N LYS A 306 2.94 -23.46 7.11
CA LYS A 306 3.26 -24.68 7.84
C LYS A 306 2.11 -25.64 7.54
N GLU A 307 2.40 -26.85 7.06
CA GLU A 307 1.44 -27.96 7.15
C GLU A 307 0.89 -27.95 8.57
N LYS A 308 -0.37 -27.52 8.72
CA LYS A 308 -1.08 -27.75 9.96
C LYS A 308 -1.24 -29.27 10.02
N LYS A 309 -0.38 -29.95 10.77
CA LYS A 309 -0.74 -31.23 11.37
C LYS A 309 -2.04 -30.97 12.12
N GLU A 310 -3.15 -31.40 11.54
CA GLU A 310 -4.44 -31.42 12.21
C GLU A 310 -4.27 -32.21 13.51
N ARG A 311 -4.11 -31.49 14.63
CA ARG A 311 -4.41 -32.07 15.94
C ARG A 311 -5.92 -32.11 16.02
N VAL A 312 -6.48 -33.26 15.69
CA VAL A 312 -7.84 -33.62 16.06
C VAL A 312 -7.89 -33.66 17.58
N ILE A 313 -8.33 -32.56 18.18
CA ILE A 313 -8.88 -32.57 19.53
C ILE A 313 -10.32 -33.06 19.35
N PRO A 314 -10.75 -34.15 19.99
CA PRO A 314 -12.13 -34.58 19.88
C PRO A 314 -13.01 -33.57 20.63
N LEU A 315 -13.50 -32.57 19.92
CA LEU A 315 -14.75 -31.93 20.28
C LEU A 315 -15.84 -32.81 19.71
N ASN A 316 -16.60 -33.47 20.60
CA ASN A 316 -17.94 -33.91 20.26
C ASN A 316 -18.77 -32.67 19.93
N ILE A 317 -18.72 -32.26 18.67
CA ILE A 317 -19.77 -31.47 18.04
C ILE A 317 -20.30 -32.39 16.97
N GLU A 318 -21.55 -32.81 17.15
CA GLU A 318 -22.34 -33.46 16.12
C GLU A 318 -22.29 -32.60 14.86
N LEU A 319 -21.65 -33.13 13.82
CA LEU A 319 -21.74 -32.61 12.46
C LEU A 319 -23.18 -32.86 11.99
N GLU A 320 -24.03 -31.85 12.09
CA GLU A 320 -25.21 -31.80 11.24
C GLU A 320 -24.75 -31.57 9.80
N SER A 321 -24.91 -32.63 9.02
CA SER A 321 -24.79 -32.62 7.57
C SER A 321 -25.85 -31.72 6.94
N SER A 322 -25.45 -31.03 5.85
CA SER A 322 -26.29 -30.45 4.80
C SER A 322 -27.28 -29.36 5.21
N ALA A 323 -26.78 -28.18 5.58
CA ALA A 323 -27.53 -26.94 5.35
C ALA A 323 -27.27 -26.47 3.91
N GLN A 324 -28.23 -26.68 3.01
CA GLN A 324 -28.18 -26.15 1.66
C GLN A 324 -28.32 -24.62 1.76
N CYS A 325 -27.33 -23.88 1.28
CA CYS A 325 -27.37 -22.43 1.27
C CYS A 325 -28.41 -21.96 0.25
N VAL A 326 -29.44 -21.25 0.70
CA VAL A 326 -30.57 -20.82 -0.15
C VAL A 326 -30.69 -19.31 -0.08
N VAL A 327 -30.70 -18.67 -1.24
CA VAL A 327 -31.11 -17.26 -1.39
C VAL A 327 -32.62 -17.24 -1.57
N GLU A 328 -33.31 -16.54 -0.69
CA GLU A 328 -34.78 -16.48 -0.65
C GLU A 328 -35.30 -15.20 -1.31
N GLU A 329 -34.53 -14.11 -1.26
CA GLU A 329 -34.95 -12.81 -1.76
C GLU A 329 -33.75 -11.98 -2.24
N VAL A 330 -34.01 -11.11 -3.22
CA VAL A 330 -33.12 -10.00 -3.59
C VAL A 330 -33.79 -8.69 -3.18
N ILE A 331 -33.14 -7.96 -2.29
CA ILE A 331 -33.63 -6.71 -1.71
C ILE A 331 -32.88 -5.55 -2.36
N SER A 332 -33.57 -4.47 -2.74
CA SER A 332 -32.93 -3.23 -3.16
C SER A 332 -33.55 -1.99 -2.52
N ASP A 333 -32.71 -0.98 -2.24
CA ASP A 333 -33.16 0.32 -1.73
C ASP A 333 -32.27 1.46 -2.24
N ARG A 334 -32.92 2.45 -2.89
CA ARG A 334 -32.30 3.69 -3.37
C ARG A 334 -32.53 4.90 -2.45
N ARG A 335 -33.32 4.76 -1.38
CA ARG A 335 -33.68 5.87 -0.47
C ARG A 335 -32.69 5.95 0.69
N ILE A 336 -31.43 5.73 0.39
CA ILE A 336 -30.35 5.67 1.36
C ILE A 336 -29.27 6.69 1.01
N ALA A 337 -28.42 6.99 1.98
CA ALA A 337 -27.20 7.75 1.77
C ALA A 337 -26.08 7.10 2.57
N LYS A 338 -24.86 7.15 2.02
CA LYS A 338 -23.65 6.73 2.71
C LYS A 338 -23.08 7.93 3.43
N VAL A 339 -22.68 7.74 4.68
CA VAL A 339 -21.92 8.70 5.46
C VAL A 339 -20.63 8.01 5.87
N ALA A 340 -19.49 8.68 5.69
CA ALA A 340 -18.20 8.17 6.11
C ALA A 340 -17.48 9.22 6.95
N VAL A 341 -17.09 8.82 8.16
CA VAL A 341 -16.21 9.59 9.05
C VAL A 341 -14.80 9.07 8.84
N LEU A 342 -13.91 9.94 8.37
CA LEU A 342 -12.56 9.59 7.96
C LEU A 342 -11.58 9.83 9.11
N GLY A 343 -10.66 8.90 9.34
CA GLY A 343 -9.62 9.03 10.36
C GLY A 343 -10.15 9.02 11.80
N VAL A 344 -11.09 8.13 12.11
CA VAL A 344 -11.62 7.95 13.48
C VAL A 344 -10.58 7.25 14.35
N PRO A 345 -10.16 7.80 15.51
CA PRO A 345 -9.22 7.14 16.41
C PRO A 345 -9.73 5.77 16.87
N ASP A 346 -8.87 4.76 16.78
CA ASP A 346 -9.20 3.38 17.13
C ASP A 346 -9.00 3.13 18.64
N ILE A 347 -9.81 3.82 19.45
CA ILE A 347 -9.84 3.65 20.90
C ILE A 347 -11.24 3.24 21.37
N PRO A 348 -11.35 2.35 22.39
CA PRO A 348 -12.64 1.92 22.92
C PRO A 348 -13.55 3.09 23.29
N GLY A 349 -14.82 2.99 22.87
CA GLY A 349 -15.87 3.96 23.20
C GLY A 349 -16.12 5.05 22.15
N VAL A 350 -15.24 5.26 21.17
CA VAL A 350 -15.42 6.29 20.12
C VAL A 350 -16.60 5.94 19.21
N ALA A 351 -16.65 4.72 18.67
CA ALA A 351 -17.80 4.26 17.89
C ALA A 351 -19.11 4.29 18.71
N ALA A 352 -19.04 3.91 20.00
CA ALA A 352 -20.20 3.94 20.88
C ALA A 352 -20.74 5.38 21.06
N ARG A 353 -19.86 6.37 21.21
CA ARG A 353 -20.25 7.79 21.27
C ARG A 353 -20.91 8.26 19.97
N LEU A 354 -20.33 7.96 18.81
CA LEU A 354 -20.89 8.33 17.51
C LEU A 354 -22.31 7.77 17.33
N PHE A 355 -22.48 6.47 17.53
CA PHE A 355 -23.79 5.83 17.34
C PHE A 355 -24.78 6.20 18.45
N SER A 356 -24.32 6.56 19.64
CA SER A 356 -25.19 7.13 20.67
C SER A 356 -25.72 8.51 20.28
N ALA A 357 -24.87 9.37 19.70
CA ALA A 357 -25.29 10.69 19.22
C ALA A 357 -26.29 10.58 18.06
N LEU A 358 -26.04 9.69 17.11
CA LEU A 358 -26.98 9.38 16.02
C LEU A 358 -28.32 8.84 16.55
N SER A 359 -28.26 7.93 17.54
CA SER A 359 -29.45 7.35 18.17
C SER A 359 -30.29 8.38 18.94
N ALA A 360 -29.65 9.33 19.63
CA ALA A 360 -30.34 10.39 20.38
C ALA A 360 -31.24 11.25 19.47
N GLU A 361 -30.79 11.51 18.24
CA GLU A 361 -31.54 12.22 17.19
C GLU A 361 -32.39 11.30 16.31
N LYS A 362 -32.57 10.03 16.72
CA LYS A 362 -33.36 8.99 16.03
C LYS A 362 -32.90 8.73 14.59
N VAL A 363 -31.61 8.90 14.31
CA VAL A 363 -30.99 8.54 13.05
C VAL A 363 -30.71 7.03 13.04
N GLY A 364 -31.58 6.28 12.36
CA GLY A 364 -31.38 4.85 12.15
C GLY A 364 -30.21 4.58 11.21
N VAL A 365 -29.26 3.76 11.67
CA VAL A 365 -28.06 3.37 10.93
C VAL A 365 -28.17 1.92 10.47
N GLU A 366 -27.78 1.67 9.23
CA GLU A 366 -27.63 0.36 8.61
C GLU A 366 -26.21 0.18 8.09
N MET A 367 -25.77 -1.07 7.89
CA MET A 367 -24.50 -1.44 7.25
C MET A 367 -23.30 -0.62 7.75
N ILE A 368 -22.89 -0.85 9.01
CA ILE A 368 -21.67 -0.24 9.57
C ILE A 368 -20.47 -1.03 9.05
N VAL A 369 -19.59 -0.35 8.34
CA VAL A 369 -18.34 -0.91 7.81
C VAL A 369 -17.19 -0.07 8.32
N GLN A 370 -16.26 -0.72 9.01
CA GLN A 370 -15.03 -0.10 9.47
C GLN A 370 -13.89 -0.54 8.57
N SER A 371 -13.08 0.42 8.10
CA SER A 371 -11.89 0.08 7.31
C SER A 371 -10.88 -0.69 8.16
N VAL A 372 -10.04 -1.49 7.50
CA VAL A 372 -8.86 -2.10 8.14
C VAL A 372 -7.94 -0.99 8.66
N MET A 373 -7.34 -1.21 9.82
CA MET A 373 -6.54 -0.23 10.54
C MET A 373 -5.41 0.36 9.71
N ARG A 374 -5.37 1.70 9.63
CA ARG A 374 -4.27 2.47 9.01
C ARG A 374 -3.63 3.33 10.09
N GLY A 375 -2.58 2.81 10.74
CA GLY A 375 -1.96 3.48 11.89
C GLY A 375 -2.79 3.33 13.16
N GLN A 376 -3.23 4.42 13.79
CA GLN A 376 -4.12 4.44 14.95
C GLN A 376 -5.55 4.91 14.64
N THR A 377 -5.90 5.00 13.35
CA THR A 377 -7.18 5.54 12.90
C THR A 377 -7.82 4.63 11.86
N ASN A 378 -9.15 4.54 11.93
CA ASN A 378 -10.00 3.74 11.04
C ASN A 378 -11.06 4.65 10.43
N ASP A 379 -11.50 4.38 9.21
CA ASP A 379 -12.67 5.04 8.66
C ASP A 379 -13.92 4.28 9.09
N ILE A 380 -14.95 5.00 9.50
CA ILE A 380 -16.27 4.41 9.81
C ILE A 380 -17.24 4.89 8.74
N ALA A 381 -17.67 3.98 7.88
CA ALA A 381 -18.71 4.21 6.90
C ALA A 381 -20.00 3.51 7.34
N PHE A 382 -21.13 4.15 7.13
CA PHE A 382 -22.43 3.57 7.42
C PHE A 382 -23.53 4.18 6.55
N ILE A 383 -24.66 3.48 6.49
CA ILE A 383 -25.80 3.86 5.68
C ILE A 383 -26.90 4.45 6.57
N VAL A 384 -27.53 5.51 6.11
CA VAL A 384 -28.72 6.10 6.72
C VAL A 384 -29.82 6.25 5.67
N LYS A 385 -31.07 6.44 6.11
CA LYS A 385 -32.13 6.88 5.20
C LYS A 385 -31.78 8.24 4.61
N GLY A 386 -31.94 8.42 3.30
CA GLY A 386 -31.59 9.67 2.62
C GLY A 386 -32.31 10.90 3.21
N SER A 387 -33.52 10.73 3.72
CA SER A 387 -34.27 11.79 4.41
C SER A 387 -33.64 12.27 5.73
N LEU A 388 -32.73 11.50 6.31
CA LEU A 388 -32.04 11.80 7.57
C LEU A 388 -30.57 12.22 7.35
N LEU A 389 -30.12 12.32 6.10
CA LEU A 389 -28.72 12.63 5.78
C LEU A 389 -28.26 13.96 6.39
N GLY A 390 -29.08 15.01 6.33
CA GLY A 390 -28.73 16.32 6.89
C GLY A 390 -28.41 16.23 8.39
N ILE A 391 -29.31 15.62 9.15
CA ILE A 391 -29.15 15.40 10.60
C ILE A 391 -27.91 14.54 10.88
N ALA A 392 -27.73 13.46 10.11
CA ALA A 392 -26.56 12.58 10.25
C ALA A 392 -25.24 13.31 9.99
N MET A 393 -25.19 14.16 8.95
CA MET A 393 -24.02 14.95 8.59
C MET A 393 -23.66 15.98 9.67
N ASP A 394 -24.66 16.65 10.25
CA ASP A 394 -24.42 17.64 11.30
C ASP A 394 -23.83 16.97 12.56
N ILE A 395 -24.41 15.83 12.98
CA ILE A 395 -23.90 15.03 14.08
C ILE A 395 -22.48 14.54 13.80
N CYS A 396 -22.23 14.00 12.60
CA CYS A 396 -20.92 13.46 12.25
C CYS A 396 -19.85 14.55 12.15
N ARG A 397 -20.18 15.74 11.62
CA ARG A 397 -19.24 16.86 11.55
C ARG A 397 -18.88 17.36 12.94
N GLN A 398 -19.88 17.52 13.81
CA GLN A 398 -19.66 17.92 15.20
C GLN A 398 -18.79 16.87 15.93
N PHE A 399 -19.13 15.60 15.76
CA PHE A 399 -18.36 14.49 16.33
C PHE A 399 -16.93 14.48 15.79
N ALA A 400 -16.73 14.62 14.48
CA ALA A 400 -15.41 14.63 13.85
C ALA A 400 -14.51 15.75 14.41
N LEU A 401 -15.06 16.94 14.67
CA LEU A 401 -14.33 18.03 15.32
C LEU A 401 -13.89 17.66 16.74
N GLU A 402 -14.76 17.02 17.53
CA GLU A 402 -14.46 16.62 18.91
C GLU A 402 -13.33 15.60 19.01
N ILE A 403 -13.28 14.66 18.08
CA ILE A 403 -12.27 13.59 18.07
C ILE A 403 -11.07 13.89 17.17
N LYS A 404 -11.04 15.08 16.54
CA LYS A 404 -10.03 15.48 15.55
C LYS A 404 -9.89 14.47 14.38
N ALA A 405 -11.03 13.95 13.91
CA ALA A 405 -11.08 13.11 12.73
C ALA A 405 -10.79 13.94 11.46
N GLN A 406 -10.31 13.29 10.41
CA GLN A 406 -9.86 13.94 9.16
C GLN A 406 -11.00 14.59 8.38
N GLY A 407 -12.24 14.11 8.55
CA GLY A 407 -13.40 14.73 7.93
C GLY A 407 -14.61 13.82 7.85
N VAL A 408 -15.68 14.33 7.24
CA VAL A 408 -16.90 13.58 6.98
C VAL A 408 -17.29 13.76 5.53
N THR A 409 -17.50 12.65 4.83
CA THR A 409 -17.99 12.62 3.45
C THR A 409 -19.35 11.93 3.40
N PHE A 410 -20.10 12.18 2.34
CA PHE A 410 -21.35 11.49 2.07
C PHE A 410 -21.52 11.23 0.59
N ASP A 411 -22.38 10.27 0.27
CA ASP A 411 -22.80 9.97 -1.10
C ASP A 411 -24.29 9.64 -1.12
N THR A 412 -25.03 10.28 -2.04
CA THR A 412 -26.46 10.06 -2.27
C THR A 412 -26.74 9.32 -3.58
N GLU A 413 -25.75 9.21 -4.47
CA GLU A 413 -25.91 8.59 -5.78
C GLU A 413 -25.61 7.09 -5.72
N ILE A 414 -26.08 6.46 -4.63
CA ILE A 414 -25.87 5.06 -4.33
C ILE A 414 -27.19 4.33 -4.06
N ALA A 415 -27.16 3.02 -4.23
CA ALA A 415 -28.24 2.13 -3.85
C ALA A 415 -27.68 0.88 -3.18
N LYS A 416 -28.48 0.29 -2.29
CA LYS A 416 -28.23 -1.01 -1.67
C LYS A 416 -28.87 -2.08 -2.52
N VAL A 417 -28.11 -3.12 -2.84
CA VAL A 417 -28.61 -4.39 -3.38
C VAL A 417 -28.12 -5.51 -2.49
N ALA A 418 -29.01 -6.40 -2.05
CA ALA A 418 -28.69 -7.43 -1.10
C ALA A 418 -29.35 -8.76 -1.45
N LEU A 419 -28.64 -9.85 -1.21
CA LEU A 419 -29.20 -11.19 -1.16
C LEU A 419 -29.59 -11.47 0.28
N ALA A 420 -30.81 -11.95 0.51
CA ALA A 420 -31.27 -12.43 1.80
C ALA A 420 -31.64 -13.91 1.71
N GLY A 421 -31.29 -14.67 2.74
CA GLY A 421 -31.47 -16.12 2.74
C GLY A 421 -30.97 -16.78 4.03
N LYS A 422 -30.65 -18.08 3.94
CA LYS A 422 -30.27 -18.91 5.09
C LYS A 422 -28.88 -19.51 4.91
N SER A 423 -28.12 -19.51 6.00
CA SER A 423 -26.84 -20.22 6.12
C SER A 423 -25.79 -19.79 5.08
N PHE A 424 -25.59 -18.47 4.93
CA PHE A 424 -24.53 -17.90 4.11
C PHE A 424 -23.15 -18.08 4.77
N GLY A 425 -23.09 -18.16 6.11
CA GLY A 425 -21.88 -18.44 6.86
C GLY A 425 -21.26 -19.77 6.45
N GLY A 426 -20.06 -19.72 5.88
CA GLY A 426 -19.33 -20.90 5.40
C GLY A 426 -19.67 -21.33 3.97
N CYS A 427 -20.53 -20.60 3.24
CA CYS A 427 -20.84 -20.86 1.83
C CYS A 427 -20.16 -19.84 0.91
N PRO A 428 -18.92 -20.09 0.43
CA PRO A 428 -18.18 -19.13 -0.40
C PRO A 428 -18.79 -18.93 -1.80
N SER A 429 -19.65 -19.84 -2.26
CA SER A 429 -20.24 -19.79 -3.59
C SER A 429 -21.26 -18.65 -3.75
N ILE A 430 -21.97 -18.24 -2.70
CA ILE A 430 -22.96 -17.15 -2.79
C ILE A 430 -22.29 -15.79 -3.05
N PRO A 431 -21.35 -15.30 -2.21
CA PRO A 431 -20.66 -14.05 -2.50
C PRO A 431 -19.87 -14.12 -3.82
N SER A 432 -19.21 -15.25 -4.11
CA SER A 432 -18.49 -15.43 -5.38
C SER A 432 -19.40 -15.27 -6.59
N ARG A 433 -20.58 -15.90 -6.57
CA ARG A 433 -21.56 -15.79 -7.66
C ARG A 433 -22.19 -14.41 -7.73
N MET A 434 -22.48 -13.78 -6.58
CA MET A 434 -23.04 -12.41 -6.52
C MET A 434 -22.11 -11.41 -7.18
N PHE A 435 -20.81 -11.46 -6.85
CA PHE A 435 -19.82 -10.55 -7.44
C PHE A 435 -19.57 -10.84 -8.91
N SER A 436 -19.62 -12.11 -9.33
CA SER A 436 -19.50 -12.48 -10.75
C SER A 436 -20.64 -11.91 -11.58
N VAL A 437 -21.89 -12.05 -11.11
CA VAL A 437 -23.08 -11.51 -11.77
C VAL A 437 -23.02 -9.99 -11.89
N LEU A 438 -22.62 -9.29 -10.82
CA LEU A 438 -22.46 -7.83 -10.86
C LEU A 438 -21.33 -7.41 -11.81
N ALA A 439 -20.22 -8.16 -11.86
CA ALA A 439 -19.10 -7.89 -12.74
C ALA A 439 -19.43 -8.14 -14.23
N GLU A 440 -20.18 -9.20 -14.55
CA GLU A 440 -20.67 -9.49 -15.90
C GLU A 440 -21.53 -8.34 -16.45
N GLU A 441 -22.29 -7.69 -15.57
CA GLU A 441 -23.09 -6.51 -15.89
C GLU A 441 -22.29 -5.20 -15.84
N ASN A 442 -20.98 -5.25 -15.59
CA ASN A 442 -20.08 -4.10 -15.45
C ASN A 442 -20.52 -3.12 -14.34
N ILE A 443 -21.03 -3.64 -13.22
CA ILE A 443 -21.52 -2.87 -12.06
C ILE A 443 -20.44 -2.85 -10.98
N ASN A 444 -19.93 -1.66 -10.68
CA ASN A 444 -18.93 -1.48 -9.63
C ASN A 444 -19.55 -1.56 -8.22
N ILE A 445 -18.77 -2.04 -7.25
CA ILE A 445 -19.19 -2.18 -5.84
C ILE A 445 -18.40 -1.19 -4.98
N ASP A 446 -19.11 -0.38 -4.20
CA ASP A 446 -18.55 0.63 -3.30
C ASP A 446 -18.27 0.06 -1.90
N MET A 447 -19.26 -0.62 -1.32
CA MET A 447 -19.17 -1.22 0.00
C MET A 447 -19.80 -2.62 -0.01
N ILE A 448 -19.24 -3.53 0.79
CA ILE A 448 -19.77 -4.87 1.00
C ILE A 448 -19.96 -5.08 2.50
N ALA A 449 -21.13 -5.59 2.89
CA ALA A 449 -21.36 -6.12 4.23
C ALA A 449 -21.99 -7.51 4.11
N ALA A 450 -21.48 -8.46 4.89
CA ALA A 450 -21.99 -9.82 4.90
C ALA A 450 -22.29 -10.27 6.34
N ALA A 451 -23.43 -10.91 6.50
CA ALA A 451 -23.88 -11.62 7.68
C ALA A 451 -24.33 -13.02 7.28
N ASP A 452 -24.65 -13.87 8.26
CA ASP A 452 -25.03 -15.27 8.02
C ASP A 452 -26.31 -15.43 7.18
N THR A 453 -27.15 -14.41 7.08
CA THR A 453 -28.41 -14.45 6.34
C THR A 453 -28.52 -13.38 5.25
N VAL A 454 -27.56 -12.46 5.16
CA VAL A 454 -27.63 -11.33 4.23
C VAL A 454 -26.25 -10.99 3.69
N ILE A 455 -26.12 -10.80 2.38
CA ILE A 455 -24.97 -10.16 1.75
C ILE A 455 -25.46 -8.93 1.02
N ALA A 456 -25.00 -7.75 1.44
CA ALA A 456 -25.40 -6.47 0.88
C ALA A 456 -24.21 -5.78 0.23
N CYS A 457 -24.45 -5.23 -0.96
CA CYS A 457 -23.53 -4.39 -1.70
C CYS A 457 -24.12 -3.00 -1.88
N ILE A 458 -23.26 -2.00 -1.82
CA ILE A 458 -23.58 -0.64 -2.25
C ILE A 458 -23.06 -0.47 -3.67
N VAL A 459 -23.94 -0.05 -4.58
CA VAL A 459 -23.67 0.16 -6.00
C VAL A 459 -24.13 1.57 -6.41
N PRO A 460 -23.70 2.11 -7.55
CA PRO A 460 -24.25 3.36 -8.06
C PRO A 460 -25.77 3.30 -8.22
N ALA A 461 -26.49 4.35 -7.83
CA ALA A 461 -27.96 4.37 -7.85
C ALA A 461 -28.54 4.11 -9.25
N ALA A 462 -27.85 4.60 -10.28
CA ALA A 462 -28.23 4.40 -11.69
C ALA A 462 -28.22 2.91 -12.12
N GLU A 463 -27.42 2.07 -11.45
CA GLU A 463 -27.26 0.66 -11.79
C GLU A 463 -28.13 -0.27 -10.91
N MET A 464 -28.93 0.28 -9.99
CA MET A 464 -29.71 -0.51 -9.03
C MET A 464 -30.68 -1.49 -9.70
N GLU A 465 -31.45 -1.02 -10.67
CA GLU A 465 -32.47 -1.85 -11.35
C GLU A 465 -31.82 -2.99 -12.12
N LYS A 466 -30.71 -2.68 -12.81
CA LYS A 466 -29.89 -3.64 -13.54
C LYS A 466 -29.27 -4.70 -12.61
N ALA A 467 -28.65 -4.26 -11.52
CA ALA A 467 -28.09 -5.13 -10.49
C ALA A 467 -29.16 -6.05 -9.87
N THR A 468 -30.31 -5.49 -9.52
CA THR A 468 -31.41 -6.25 -8.92
C THR A 468 -31.92 -7.32 -9.88
N ALA A 469 -32.18 -6.96 -11.15
CA ALA A 469 -32.66 -7.89 -12.16
C ALA A 469 -31.67 -9.03 -12.43
N ALA A 470 -30.38 -8.72 -12.56
CA ALA A 470 -29.33 -9.71 -12.80
C ALA A 470 -29.19 -10.67 -11.60
N LEU A 471 -29.19 -10.14 -10.37
CA LEU A 471 -29.14 -10.95 -9.16
C LEU A 471 -30.39 -11.83 -8.99
N SER A 472 -31.58 -11.31 -9.26
CA SER A 472 -32.81 -12.11 -9.23
C SER A 472 -32.77 -13.24 -10.27
N ALA A 473 -32.32 -12.94 -11.49
CA ALA A 473 -32.18 -13.94 -12.55
C ALA A 473 -31.13 -15.00 -12.24
N ALA A 474 -30.11 -14.69 -11.44
CA ALA A 474 -29.09 -15.65 -11.06
C ALA A 474 -29.51 -16.51 -9.85
N PHE A 475 -30.17 -15.92 -8.85
CA PHE A 475 -30.35 -16.58 -7.55
C PHE A 475 -31.75 -17.07 -7.26
N LEU A 476 -32.78 -16.55 -7.95
CA LEU A 476 -34.18 -16.90 -7.73
C LEU A 476 -34.83 -17.67 -8.89
N SER A 477 -34.04 -17.98 -9.93
CA SER A 477 -34.45 -18.71 -11.14
C SER A 477 -34.36 -20.22 -10.98
#